data_AF-A0A147BA13-F1
#
_entry.id   AF-A0A147BA13-F1
#
_cell.length_a   1.000
_cell.length_b   1.000
_cell.length_c   1.000
_cell.angle_alpha   90.00
_cell.angle_beta   90.00
_cell.angle_gamma   90.00
#
_symmetry.space_group_name_H-M   'P 1'
#
loop_
_entity.id
_entity.type
_entity.pdbx_description
1 polymer ?
#
loop_
_entity_poly.entity_id
_entity_poly.type
_entity_poly.pdbx_seq_one_letter_code
_entity_poly.pdbx_strand_id
1 'polypeptide(L)'
;ANTAIYYDPDPQNTVVAEDQEFVNVYYEMPDFDPTRISPWLLRIELDRKRMTDKKLTMEQIAEKINAGFGDDLNCIFNDDNAEKLVLRIRIMNSEDSKFQDEEEQVDKMEDDVFLRCIEAN
;
A
#
# COMPACT_ATOMS: atom_id res chain seq x y z
N ALA A 1 -7.96 12.74 7.46
CA ALA A 1 -7.46 11.53 6.79
C ALA A 1 -8.32 10.37 7.23
N ASN A 2 -8.76 9.55 6.29
CA ASN A 2 -9.55 8.35 6.55
C ASN A 2 -8.68 7.15 6.21
N THR A 3 -8.57 6.18 7.11
CA THR A 3 -7.72 5.00 6.93
C THR A 3 -8.58 3.75 7.01
N ALA A 4 -8.33 2.80 6.14
CA ALA A 4 -9.02 1.52 6.14
C ALA A 4 -8.09 0.41 5.64
N ILE A 5 -8.22 -0.76 6.26
CA ILE A 5 -7.53 -1.99 5.84
C ILE A 5 -8.53 -2.84 5.06
N TYR A 6 -8.15 -3.25 3.86
CA TYR A 6 -8.92 -4.11 2.97
C TYR A 6 -8.21 -5.44 2.76
N TYR A 7 -8.97 -6.53 2.72
CA TYR A 7 -8.51 -7.76 2.12
C TYR A 7 -8.70 -7.66 0.60
N ASP A 8 -7.60 -7.48 -0.13
CA ASP A 8 -7.58 -7.21 -1.57
C ASP A 8 -6.61 -8.19 -2.26
N PRO A 9 -7.04 -9.43 -2.52
CA PRO A 9 -6.15 -10.54 -2.90
C PRO A 9 -5.58 -10.43 -4.31
N ASP A 10 -6.25 -9.69 -5.20
CA ASP A 10 -5.77 -9.41 -6.55
C ASP A 10 -5.34 -7.94 -6.64
N PRO A 11 -4.03 -7.64 -6.68
CA PRO A 11 -3.55 -6.26 -6.73
C PRO A 11 -3.87 -5.55 -8.04
N GLN A 12 -4.12 -6.27 -9.14
CA GLN A 12 -4.52 -5.69 -10.42
C GLN A 12 -6.04 -5.49 -10.47
N ASN A 13 -6.82 -6.41 -9.91
CA ASN A 13 -8.28 -6.32 -9.84
C ASN A 13 -8.73 -5.99 -8.41
N THR A 14 -8.47 -4.75 -8.01
CA THR A 14 -8.76 -4.26 -6.66
C THR A 14 -10.24 -4.35 -6.31
N VAL A 15 -10.56 -4.79 -5.08
CA VAL A 15 -11.93 -4.78 -4.54
C VAL A 15 -12.49 -3.36 -4.33
N VAL A 16 -11.62 -2.36 -4.29
CA VAL A 16 -11.97 -0.93 -4.17
C VAL A 16 -12.19 -0.34 -5.56
N ALA A 17 -13.44 -0.28 -6.00
CA ALA A 17 -13.81 0.14 -7.36
C ALA A 17 -13.36 1.56 -7.73
N GLU A 18 -13.35 2.49 -6.76
CA GLU A 18 -12.91 3.89 -7.00
C GLU A 18 -11.41 4.02 -7.28
N ASP A 19 -10.61 3.01 -6.90
CA ASP A 19 -9.16 3.03 -7.10
C ASP A 19 -8.74 2.31 -8.40
N GLN A 20 -9.66 1.61 -9.06
CA GLN A 20 -9.35 0.69 -10.16
C GLN A 20 -8.62 1.34 -11.34
N GLU A 21 -8.98 2.58 -11.67
CA GLU A 21 -8.40 3.29 -12.82
C GLU A 21 -6.89 3.52 -12.65
N PHE A 22 -6.47 4.08 -11.52
CA PHE A 22 -5.05 4.36 -11.30
C PHE A 22 -4.25 3.09 -10.96
N VAL A 23 -4.89 2.10 -10.32
CA VAL A 23 -4.29 0.78 -10.07
C VAL A 23 -3.96 0.09 -11.40
N ASN A 24 -4.88 0.13 -12.37
CA ASN A 24 -4.62 -0.45 -13.70
C ASN A 24 -3.42 0.21 -14.37
N VAL A 25 -3.39 1.54 -14.42
CA VAL A 25 -2.28 2.30 -15.03
C VAL A 25 -0.95 1.96 -14.37
N TYR A 26 -0.91 1.77 -13.05
CA TYR A 26 0.30 1.39 -12.35
C TYR A 26 0.81 0.00 -12.77
N TYR A 27 -0.08 -0.98 -12.90
CA TYR A 27 0.27 -2.37 -13.26
C TYR A 27 0.28 -2.66 -14.77
N GLU A 28 0.03 -1.67 -15.63
CA GLU A 28 0.18 -1.82 -17.09
C GLU A 28 1.65 -2.10 -17.49
N MET A 29 2.61 -1.71 -16.66
CA MET A 29 4.02 -2.03 -16.84
C MET A 29 4.36 -3.34 -16.08
N PRO A 30 4.96 -4.34 -16.76
CA PRO A 30 5.28 -5.65 -16.16
C PRO A 30 6.63 -5.65 -15.43
N ASP A 31 7.08 -4.50 -14.92
CA ASP A 31 8.35 -4.35 -14.20
C ASP A 31 8.29 -4.86 -12.75
N PHE A 32 7.09 -5.14 -12.26
CA PHE A 32 6.83 -5.61 -10.90
C PHE A 32 6.08 -6.95 -10.89
N ASP A 33 6.52 -7.88 -10.04
CA ASP A 33 5.82 -9.16 -9.80
C ASP A 33 4.80 -9.01 -8.66
N PRO A 34 3.49 -8.97 -8.96
CA PRO A 34 2.46 -8.73 -7.95
C PRO A 34 2.25 -9.93 -7.00
N THR A 35 2.88 -11.07 -7.25
CA THR A 35 2.83 -12.22 -6.33
C THR A 35 3.70 -12.02 -5.08
N ARG A 36 4.59 -11.02 -5.10
CA ARG A 36 5.51 -10.69 -4.01
C ARG A 36 4.92 -9.74 -2.98
N ILE A 37 3.65 -9.37 -3.08
CA ILE A 37 2.99 -8.43 -2.14
C ILE A 37 1.88 -9.11 -1.35
N SER A 38 1.71 -8.67 -0.10
CA SER A 38 0.64 -9.12 0.78
C SER A 38 -0.74 -8.82 0.18
N PRO A 39 -1.73 -9.73 0.36
CA PRO A 39 -3.11 -9.49 -0.03
C PRO A 39 -3.79 -8.40 0.81
N TRP A 40 -3.18 -7.99 1.93
CA TRP A 40 -3.69 -6.93 2.77
C TRP A 40 -3.29 -5.55 2.24
N LEU A 41 -4.28 -4.69 2.09
CA LEU A 41 -4.14 -3.34 1.58
C LEU A 41 -4.46 -2.34 2.70
N LEU A 42 -3.48 -1.52 3.05
CA LEU A 42 -3.71 -0.30 3.83
C LEU A 42 -3.99 0.85 2.87
N ARG A 43 -5.24 1.34 2.88
CA ARG A 43 -5.68 2.49 2.08
C ARG A 43 -5.84 3.71 2.97
N ILE A 44 -5.10 4.77 2.64
CA ILE A 44 -5.12 6.04 3.35
C ILE A 44 -5.64 7.13 2.41
N GLU A 45 -6.74 7.76 2.79
CA GLU A 45 -7.26 8.95 2.14
C GLU A 45 -6.75 10.19 2.86
N LEU A 46 -5.93 10.98 2.17
CA LEU A 46 -5.29 12.17 2.69
C LEU A 46 -6.20 13.39 2.56
N ASP A 47 -6.09 14.29 3.54
CA ASP A 47 -6.86 15.53 3.56
C ASP A 47 -6.22 16.56 2.61
N ARG A 48 -6.93 16.84 1.51
CA ARG A 48 -6.47 17.79 0.48
C ARG A 48 -6.14 19.17 1.04
N LYS A 49 -6.94 19.68 1.98
CA LYS A 49 -6.69 21.01 2.57
C LYS A 49 -5.36 21.02 3.32
N ARG A 50 -5.08 19.97 4.12
CA ARG A 50 -3.81 19.84 4.84
C ARG A 50 -2.61 19.69 3.89
N MET A 51 -2.77 18.97 2.78
CA MET A 51 -1.72 18.84 1.76
C MET A 51 -1.35 20.20 1.16
N THR A 52 -2.37 20.98 0.76
CA THR A 52 -2.17 22.33 0.22
C THR A 52 -1.56 23.29 1.25
N ASP A 53 -2.08 23.31 2.47
CA ASP A 53 -1.62 24.20 3.55
C ASP A 53 -0.13 23.95 3.88
N LYS A 54 0.30 22.68 3.85
CA LYS A 54 1.68 22.27 4.12
C LYS A 54 2.57 22.21 2.88
N LYS A 55 2.03 22.49 1.68
CA LYS A 55 2.72 22.38 0.39
C LYS A 55 3.37 21.00 0.19
N LEU A 56 2.61 19.95 0.48
CA LEU A 56 3.01 18.56 0.29
C LEU A 56 2.42 18.02 -1.01
N THR A 57 3.17 17.18 -1.72
CA THR A 57 2.69 16.39 -2.86
C THR A 57 2.59 14.91 -2.50
N MET A 58 1.77 14.15 -3.23
CA MET A 58 1.67 12.68 -3.03
C MET A 58 3.04 12.00 -3.21
N GLU A 59 3.83 12.44 -4.19
CA GLU A 59 5.19 11.97 -4.44
C GLU A 59 6.10 12.14 -3.22
N GLN A 60 6.12 13.32 -2.59
CA GLN A 60 6.94 13.58 -1.40
C GLN A 60 6.58 12.66 -0.22
N ILE A 61 5.29 12.32 -0.08
CA ILE A 61 4.82 11.42 0.96
C ILE A 61 5.27 10.00 0.65
N ALA A 62 5.09 9.53 -0.59
CA ALA A 62 5.50 8.20 -1.01
C ALA A 62 7.02 8.02 -0.86
N GLU A 63 7.82 9.00 -1.29
CA GLU A 63 9.28 8.99 -1.10
C GLU A 63 9.68 8.88 0.37
N LYS A 64 8.98 9.58 1.27
CA LYS A 64 9.28 9.51 2.71
C LYS A 64 8.95 8.16 3.32
N ILE A 65 7.88 7.53 2.87
CA ILE A 65 7.50 6.18 3.30
C ILE A 65 8.53 5.17 2.80
N ASN A 66 8.84 5.20 1.50
CA ASN A 66 9.85 4.32 0.92
C ASN A 66 11.24 4.54 1.54
N ALA A 67 11.62 5.78 1.88
CA ALA A 67 12.87 6.05 2.58
C ALA A 67 12.89 5.54 4.04
N GLY A 68 11.73 5.42 4.68
CA GLY A 68 11.61 4.93 6.06
C GLY A 68 11.56 3.41 6.17
N PHE A 69 10.93 2.74 5.21
CA PHE A 69 10.67 1.30 5.23
C PHE A 69 11.42 0.52 4.12
N GLY A 70 12.12 1.21 3.22
CA GLY A 70 12.93 0.57 2.17
C GLY A 70 12.09 -0.27 1.22
N ASP A 71 12.62 -1.45 0.88
CA ASP A 71 12.02 -2.41 -0.06
C ASP A 71 10.95 -3.31 0.59
N ASP A 72 10.63 -3.10 1.87
CA ASP A 72 9.66 -3.91 2.61
C ASP A 72 8.20 -3.50 2.33
N LEU A 73 7.97 -2.33 1.70
CA LEU A 73 6.63 -1.84 1.38
C LEU A 73 6.51 -1.50 -0.11
N ASN A 74 5.38 -1.89 -0.69
CA ASN A 74 4.92 -1.39 -1.97
C ASN A 74 3.94 -0.23 -1.74
N CYS A 75 4.27 0.95 -2.25
CA CYS A 75 3.52 2.18 -2.05
C CYS A 75 3.08 2.77 -3.38
N ILE A 76 1.78 2.82 -3.62
CA ILE A 76 1.18 3.38 -4.84
C ILE A 76 0.23 4.52 -4.46
N PHE A 77 0.14 5.54 -5.31
CA PHE A 77 -0.69 6.71 -5.08
C PHE A 77 -1.30 7.22 -6.37
N ASN A 78 -2.40 7.97 -6.25
CA ASN A 78 -2.98 8.68 -7.38
C ASN A 78 -2.43 10.11 -7.49
N ASP A 79 -2.67 10.74 -8.64
CA ASP A 79 -2.20 12.09 -8.94
C ASP A 79 -2.83 13.16 -8.03
N ASP A 80 -2.08 14.23 -7.71
CA ASP A 80 -2.52 15.33 -6.84
C ASP A 80 -3.81 16.05 -7.36
N ASN A 81 -4.16 15.88 -8.63
CA ASN A 81 -5.39 16.45 -9.21
C ASN A 81 -6.65 15.61 -8.91
N ALA A 82 -6.52 14.33 -8.55
CA ALA A 82 -7.64 13.41 -8.35
C ALA A 82 -8.56 13.84 -7.19
N GLU A 83 -9.89 13.67 -7.35
CA GLU A 83 -10.90 14.18 -6.39
C GLU A 83 -10.57 13.85 -4.92
N LYS A 84 -10.13 12.61 -4.67
CA LYS A 84 -9.58 12.15 -3.40
C LYS A 84 -8.10 11.87 -3.55
N LEU A 85 -7.31 12.23 -2.55
CA LEU A 85 -5.89 11.89 -2.49
C LEU A 85 -5.74 10.55 -1.78
N VAL A 86 -5.36 9.51 -2.51
CA VAL A 86 -5.36 8.13 -2.04
C VAL A 86 -3.95 7.56 -2.11
N LEU A 87 -3.51 7.01 -1.00
CA LEU A 87 -2.27 6.27 -0.85
C LEU A 87 -2.61 4.82 -0.50
N ARG A 88 -1.99 3.88 -1.19
CA ARG A 88 -2.20 2.43 -1.03
C ARG A 88 -0.87 1.79 -0.70
N ILE A 89 -0.80 1.15 0.46
CA ILE A 89 0.40 0.53 1.00
C ILE A 89 0.14 -0.97 1.15
N ARG A 90 1.06 -1.78 0.66
CA ARG A 90 1.10 -3.23 0.85
C ARG A 90 2.48 -3.65 1.35
N ILE A 91 2.53 -4.73 2.12
CA ILE A 91 3.79 -5.32 2.57
C ILE A 91 4.40 -6.13 1.42
N MET A 92 5.72 -6.03 1.24
CA MET A 92 6.50 -6.85 0.33
C MET A 92 6.94 -8.12 1.05
N ASN A 93 6.61 -9.28 0.49
CA ASN A 93 7.06 -10.57 0.97
C ASN A 93 8.47 -10.82 0.43
N SER A 94 9.48 -10.55 1.25
CA SER A 94 10.88 -10.87 0.94
C SER A 94 11.09 -12.37 0.86
N GLU A 95 11.88 -12.84 -0.12
CA GLU A 95 12.16 -14.28 -0.27
C GLU A 95 12.96 -14.86 0.91
N ASP A 96 13.69 -14.01 1.65
CA ASP A 96 14.43 -14.41 2.86
C ASP A 96 13.52 -14.85 4.03
N SER A 97 12.25 -14.43 4.03
CA SER A 97 11.27 -14.89 5.02
C SER A 97 10.76 -16.31 4.74
N LYS A 98 11.06 -16.89 3.57
CA LYS A 98 10.62 -18.25 3.20
C LYS A 98 11.49 -19.38 3.76
N PHE A 99 12.56 -19.07 4.50
CA PHE A 99 13.45 -20.08 5.09
C PHE A 99 13.13 -20.47 6.54
N GLN A 100 12.05 -19.95 7.11
CA GLN A 100 11.44 -20.51 8.30
C GLN A 100 10.01 -20.95 7.95
N ASP A 101 9.67 -22.13 8.45
CA ASP A 101 8.30 -22.60 8.65
C ASP A 101 7.62 -23.43 7.55
N GLU A 102 7.88 -24.74 7.67
CA GLU A 102 6.87 -25.80 7.50
C GLU A 102 5.70 -25.68 8.53
N GLU A 103 5.31 -24.47 8.97
CA GLU A 103 4.18 -24.17 9.86
C GLU A 103 3.19 -23.19 9.19
N GLU A 104 2.62 -23.60 8.05
CA GLU A 104 1.74 -22.86 7.14
C GLU A 104 0.38 -22.34 7.71
N GLN A 105 0.22 -22.14 9.03
CA GLN A 105 -1.02 -21.60 9.61
C GLN A 105 -0.90 -20.44 10.61
N VAL A 106 0.31 -20.02 11.00
CA VAL A 106 0.46 -19.00 12.07
C VAL A 106 0.77 -17.58 11.53
N ASP A 107 1.45 -17.44 10.39
CA ASP A 107 1.90 -16.12 9.88
C ASP A 107 0.82 -15.20 9.30
N LYS A 108 -0.35 -15.74 8.92
CA LYS A 108 -1.44 -14.91 8.36
C LYS A 108 -2.02 -13.91 9.36
N MET A 109 -1.74 -14.09 10.66
CA MET A 109 -2.23 -13.21 11.72
C MET A 109 -1.28 -12.04 12.01
N GLU A 110 -0.08 -12.01 11.41
CA GLU A 110 0.93 -10.97 11.67
C GLU A 110 0.80 -9.74 10.75
N ASP A 111 0.43 -9.92 9.48
CA ASP A 111 0.30 -8.82 8.50
C ASP A 111 -0.71 -7.74 8.94
N ASP A 112 -1.91 -8.14 9.36
CA ASP A 112 -2.95 -7.21 9.83
C ASP A 112 -2.52 -6.45 11.09
N VAL A 113 -1.77 -7.13 11.97
CA VAL A 113 -1.24 -6.53 13.19
C VAL A 113 -0.14 -5.54 12.83
N PHE A 114 0.71 -5.86 11.86
CA PHE A 114 1.75 -4.97 11.35
C PHE A 114 1.15 -3.72 10.69
N LEU A 115 0.13 -3.87 9.83
CA LEU A 115 -0.55 -2.72 9.23
C LEU A 115 -1.23 -1.83 10.27
N ARG A 116 -1.82 -2.41 11.31
CA ARG A 116 -2.34 -1.64 12.46
C ARG A 116 -1.25 -0.92 13.25
N CYS A 117 -0.07 -1.51 13.38
CA CYS A 117 1.07 -0.84 14.01
C CYS A 117 1.57 0.34 13.16
N ILE A 118 1.56 0.23 11.83
CA ILE A 118 1.86 1.35 10.93
C ILE A 118 0.80 2.45 11.04
N GLU A 119 -0.49 2.09 11.11
CA GLU A 119 -1.57 3.08 11.25
C GLU A 119 -1.49 3.89 12.56
N ALA A 120 -1.00 3.28 13.64
CA ALA A 120 -0.98 3.88 14.97
C ALA A 120 0.15 4.89 15.22
N ASN A 121 1.18 4.95 14.35
CA ASN A 121 2.33 5.86 14.46
C ASN A 121 2.20 7.08 13.53
#